data_AF-A0A5N4D9G9-F1
#
_entry.id   AF-A0A5N4D9G9-F1
#
_cell.length_a   1.000
_cell.length_b   1.000
_cell.length_c   1.000
_cell.angle_alpha   90.00
_cell.angle_beta   90.00
_cell.angle_gamma   90.00
#
_symmetry.space_group_name_H-M   'P 1'
#
loop_
_entity.id
_entity.type
_entity.pdbx_description
1 polymer ?
#
loop_
_entity_poly.entity_id
_entity_poly.type
_entity_poly.pdbx_seq_one_letter_code
_entity_poly.pdbx_strand_id
1 'polypeptide(L)'
;MNLERLRKRVRQYLDQQQYQSALFWADKVASLSHEEPQDIYWLAQCLYLTAQYHRAAHALRSRKLDKLYEACRYLAARCHFAAKEHQQALDILDMEEPINKRLFEKCLKDESGGLRDPSSDWEVSQSSIKSSICLLRGKIYDALDNRTLATYSYKEALKLDVYCFEAFDLLTSHHMLTAQEEKELLESLPLSKLCTEEQELLRFLFENKLKKYNKPSETAIPESVEGLQENLDVVVSLAERHYYNCDFKMCYKLTSV
;
A
#
# COMPACT_ATOMS: atom_id res chain seq x y z
N MET A 1 21.74 -28.30 6.99
CA MET A 1 20.79 -28.11 5.87
C MET A 1 20.79 -26.63 5.49
N ASN A 2 20.91 -26.25 4.21
CA ASN A 2 21.03 -24.84 3.85
C ASN A 2 19.63 -24.20 3.72
N LEU A 3 19.20 -23.50 4.78
CA LEU A 3 17.89 -22.83 4.86
C LEU A 3 17.75 -21.69 3.86
N GLU A 4 18.83 -20.95 3.57
CA GLU A 4 18.82 -19.84 2.63
C GLU A 4 18.45 -20.29 1.21
N ARG A 5 18.98 -21.45 0.79
CA ARG A 5 18.62 -22.05 -0.50
C ARG A 5 17.13 -22.37 -0.59
N LEU A 6 16.51 -22.83 0.51
CA LEU A 6 15.08 -23.11 0.55
C LEU A 6 14.25 -21.81 0.59
N ARG A 7 14.65 -20.81 1.38
CA ARG A 7 14.03 -19.48 1.39
C ARG A 7 14.00 -18.86 0.00
N LYS A 8 15.11 -18.94 -0.74
CA LYS A 8 15.19 -18.47 -2.14
C LYS A 8 14.24 -19.23 -3.06
N ARG A 9 14.09 -20.54 -2.89
CA ARG A 9 13.11 -21.35 -3.66
C ARG A 9 11.67 -20.96 -3.36
N VAL A 10 11.33 -20.71 -2.09
CA VAL A 10 9.98 -20.23 -1.72
C VAL A 10 9.69 -18.91 -2.43
N ARG A 11 10.63 -17.95 -2.41
CA ARG A 11 10.48 -16.68 -3.13
C ARG A 11 10.31 -16.87 -4.64
N GLN A 12 11.11 -17.73 -5.26
CA GLN A 12 10.95 -18.07 -6.69
C GLN A 12 9.57 -18.64 -7.01
N TYR A 13 9.01 -19.50 -6.15
CA TYR A 13 7.65 -20.01 -6.36
C TYR A 13 6.58 -18.93 -6.18
N LEU A 14 6.80 -17.94 -5.30
CA LEU A 14 5.91 -16.79 -5.17
C LEU A 14 5.95 -15.92 -6.44
N ASP A 15 7.14 -15.64 -6.97
CA ASP A 15 7.32 -14.88 -8.21
C ASP A 15 6.68 -15.60 -9.41
N GLN A 16 6.75 -16.94 -9.43
CA GLN A 16 6.11 -17.80 -10.44
C GLN A 16 4.62 -18.08 -10.18
N GLN A 17 4.04 -17.51 -9.11
CA GLN A 17 2.63 -17.70 -8.71
C GLN A 17 2.25 -19.17 -8.45
N GLN A 18 3.22 -20.02 -8.10
CA GLN A 18 3.04 -21.42 -7.74
C GLN A 18 2.73 -21.55 -6.24
N TYR A 19 1.57 -21.05 -5.82
CA TYR A 19 1.26 -20.84 -4.39
C TYR A 19 1.24 -22.12 -3.55
N GLN A 20 0.79 -23.25 -4.10
CA GLN A 20 0.78 -24.53 -3.37
C GLN A 20 2.20 -25.05 -3.09
N SER A 21 3.09 -24.94 -4.09
CA SER A 21 4.50 -25.28 -3.96
C SER A 21 5.20 -24.36 -2.96
N ALA A 22 4.95 -23.04 -3.04
CA ALA A 22 5.47 -22.07 -2.11
C ALA A 22 5.04 -22.37 -0.67
N LEU A 23 3.74 -22.63 -0.45
CA LEU A 23 3.18 -22.97 0.86
C LEU A 23 3.80 -24.24 1.45
N PHE A 24 3.91 -25.30 0.66
CA PHE A 24 4.51 -26.56 1.11
C PHE A 24 5.94 -26.37 1.60
N TRP A 25 6.76 -25.66 0.82
CA TRP A 25 8.15 -25.43 1.20
C TRP A 25 8.28 -24.42 2.35
N ALA A 26 7.47 -23.37 2.39
CA ALA A 26 7.47 -22.39 3.48
C ALA A 26 7.18 -23.04 4.84
N ASP A 27 6.22 -23.96 4.89
CA ASP A 27 5.90 -24.74 6.10
C ASP A 27 7.11 -25.56 6.59
N LYS A 28 7.83 -26.20 5.66
CA LYS A 28 9.05 -26.96 5.98
C LYS A 28 10.17 -26.03 6.41
N VAL A 29 10.37 -24.88 5.77
CA VAL A 29 11.39 -23.90 6.19
C VAL A 29 11.10 -23.41 7.60
N ALA A 30 9.87 -22.97 7.90
CA ALA A 30 9.50 -22.47 9.23
C ALA A 30 9.70 -23.53 10.33
N SER A 31 9.44 -24.80 10.03
CA SER A 31 9.70 -25.90 10.98
C SER A 31 11.21 -26.16 11.16
N LEU A 32 11.97 -26.14 10.08
CA LEU A 32 13.43 -26.40 10.09
C LEU A 32 14.25 -25.25 10.68
N SER A 33 13.74 -24.02 10.65
CA SER A 33 14.36 -22.86 11.28
C SER A 33 13.97 -22.67 12.75
N HIS A 34 13.26 -23.64 13.35
CA HIS A 34 12.75 -23.56 14.72
C HIS A 34 11.83 -22.36 14.94
N GLU A 35 10.90 -22.14 14.01
CA GLU A 35 9.90 -21.09 14.09
C GLU A 35 10.51 -19.67 14.11
N GLU A 36 11.51 -19.43 13.26
CA GLU A 36 12.08 -18.09 13.08
C GLU A 36 11.00 -17.09 12.60
N PRO A 37 10.88 -15.88 13.20
CA PRO A 37 9.82 -14.91 12.86
C PRO A 37 9.69 -14.58 11.37
N GLN A 38 10.83 -14.48 10.67
CA GLN A 38 10.85 -14.20 9.23
C GLN A 38 10.24 -15.34 8.41
N ASP A 39 10.53 -16.59 8.75
CA ASP A 39 9.99 -17.75 8.03
C ASP A 39 8.50 -17.95 8.34
N ILE A 40 8.06 -17.64 9.56
CA ILE A 40 6.63 -17.62 9.91
C ILE A 40 5.90 -16.53 9.12
N TYR A 41 6.49 -15.35 8.96
CA TYR A 41 5.92 -14.28 8.15
C TYR A 41 5.73 -14.75 6.70
N TRP A 42 6.73 -15.36 6.08
CA TRP A 42 6.62 -15.91 4.73
C TRP A 42 5.62 -17.06 4.61
N LEU A 43 5.53 -17.92 5.62
CA LEU A 43 4.47 -18.93 5.70
C LEU A 43 3.08 -18.30 5.74
N ALA A 44 2.88 -17.29 6.58
CA ALA A 44 1.62 -16.55 6.66
C ALA A 44 1.30 -15.84 5.34
N GLN A 45 2.30 -15.29 4.66
CA GLN A 45 2.15 -14.68 3.33
C GLN A 45 1.68 -15.71 2.30
N CYS A 46 2.26 -16.91 2.29
CA CYS A 46 1.81 -18.00 1.42
C CYS A 46 0.37 -18.41 1.74
N LEU A 47 0.03 -18.55 3.03
CA LEU A 47 -1.34 -18.89 3.47
C LEU A 47 -2.35 -17.82 3.01
N TYR A 48 -2.01 -16.54 3.14
CA TYR A 48 -2.83 -15.42 2.67
C TYR A 48 -3.07 -15.49 1.14
N LEU A 49 -2.02 -15.73 0.35
CA LEU A 49 -2.13 -15.86 -1.11
C LEU A 49 -2.95 -17.07 -1.54
N THR A 50 -3.00 -18.13 -0.73
CA THR A 50 -3.90 -19.29 -0.93
C THR A 50 -5.31 -19.09 -0.37
N ALA A 51 -5.69 -17.86 0.00
CA ALA A 51 -6.98 -17.49 0.59
C ALA A 51 -7.32 -18.18 1.93
N GLN A 52 -6.31 -18.66 2.66
CA GLN A 52 -6.48 -19.31 3.96
C GLN A 52 -6.29 -18.30 5.10
N TYR A 53 -7.14 -17.26 5.11
CA TYR A 53 -6.96 -16.06 5.93
C TYR A 53 -6.88 -16.33 7.43
N HIS A 54 -7.78 -17.15 7.98
CA HIS A 54 -7.74 -17.46 9.43
C HIS A 54 -6.49 -18.24 9.83
N ARG A 55 -5.99 -19.14 8.96
CA ARG A 55 -4.74 -19.87 9.23
C ARG A 55 -3.54 -18.94 9.24
N ALA A 56 -3.49 -18.00 8.28
CA ALA A 56 -2.46 -16.98 8.21
C ALA A 56 -2.48 -16.07 9.45
N ALA A 57 -3.65 -15.53 9.80
CA ALA A 57 -3.83 -14.69 10.99
C ALA A 57 -3.45 -15.45 12.28
N HIS A 58 -3.90 -16.69 12.43
CA HIS A 58 -3.58 -17.52 13.59
C HIS A 58 -2.08 -17.78 13.70
N ALA A 59 -1.38 -18.08 12.60
CA ALA A 59 0.06 -18.35 12.60
C ALA A 59 0.88 -17.17 13.16
N LEU A 60 0.44 -15.94 12.90
CA LEU A 60 1.07 -14.71 13.39
C LEU A 60 0.66 -14.38 14.83
N ARG A 61 -0.65 -14.44 15.14
CA ARG A 61 -1.20 -14.03 16.43
C ARG A 61 -0.91 -15.04 17.55
N SER A 62 -0.92 -16.35 17.28
CA SER A 62 -0.64 -17.38 18.30
C SER A 62 0.77 -17.24 18.88
N ARG A 63 1.70 -16.71 18.06
CA ARG A 63 3.10 -16.46 18.41
C ARG A 63 3.38 -15.00 18.81
N LYS A 64 2.34 -14.16 18.89
CA LYS A 64 2.40 -12.73 19.25
C LYS A 64 3.29 -11.88 18.32
N LEU A 65 3.48 -12.31 17.07
CA LEU A 65 4.33 -11.60 16.09
C LEU A 65 3.72 -10.27 15.64
N ASP A 66 2.38 -10.17 15.65
CA ASP A 66 1.59 -8.96 15.42
C ASP A 66 1.90 -7.81 16.40
N LYS A 67 2.37 -8.14 17.60
CA LYS A 67 2.77 -7.15 18.62
C LYS A 67 4.23 -6.70 18.45
N LEU A 68 5.06 -7.57 17.86
CA LEU A 68 6.51 -7.35 17.73
C LEU A 68 6.85 -6.63 16.42
N TYR A 69 6.28 -7.06 15.29
CA TYR A 69 6.64 -6.58 13.96
C TYR A 69 5.45 -5.91 13.26
N GLU A 70 5.66 -4.71 12.72
CA GLU A 70 4.63 -3.95 12.00
C GLU A 70 4.15 -4.70 10.75
N ALA A 71 5.05 -5.35 10.02
CA ALA A 71 4.72 -6.18 8.85
C ALA A 71 3.81 -7.36 9.21
N CYS A 72 4.06 -8.04 10.33
CA CYS A 72 3.20 -9.10 10.84
C CYS A 72 1.83 -8.56 11.28
N ARG A 73 1.79 -7.39 11.93
CA ARG A 73 0.54 -6.73 12.32
C ARG A 73 -0.31 -6.40 11.10
N TYR A 74 0.32 -5.78 10.10
CA TYR A 74 -0.31 -5.44 8.83
C TYR A 74 -0.88 -6.69 8.14
N LEU A 75 -0.09 -7.75 8.02
CA LEU A 75 -0.54 -8.99 7.37
C LEU A 75 -1.67 -9.66 8.15
N ALA A 76 -1.61 -9.70 9.48
CA ALA A 76 -2.67 -10.24 10.32
C ALA A 76 -3.99 -9.45 10.15
N ALA A 77 -3.94 -8.12 10.19
CA ALA A 77 -5.10 -7.27 9.93
C ALA A 77 -5.64 -7.46 8.50
N ARG A 78 -4.75 -7.55 7.52
CA ARG A 78 -5.11 -7.78 6.11
C ARG A 78 -5.82 -9.12 5.91
N CYS A 79 -5.45 -10.16 6.66
CA CYS A 79 -6.15 -11.44 6.66
C CYS A 79 -7.60 -11.29 7.16
N HIS A 80 -7.80 -10.64 8.31
CA HIS A 80 -9.14 -10.42 8.86
C HIS A 80 -9.99 -9.52 7.96
N PHE A 81 -9.39 -8.49 7.35
CA PHE A 81 -10.08 -7.64 6.37
C PHE A 81 -10.54 -8.44 5.15
N ALA A 82 -9.69 -9.31 4.60
CA ALA A 82 -10.04 -10.20 3.49
C ALA A 82 -11.12 -11.24 3.87
N ALA A 83 -11.16 -11.64 5.14
CA ALA A 83 -12.21 -12.48 5.70
C ALA A 83 -13.52 -11.72 6.04
N LYS A 84 -13.61 -10.42 5.74
CA LYS A 84 -14.74 -9.52 6.06
C LYS A 84 -14.98 -9.31 7.56
N GLU A 85 -13.98 -9.56 8.39
CA GLU A 85 -14.01 -9.33 9.83
C GLU A 85 -13.43 -7.95 10.16
N HIS A 86 -14.10 -6.89 9.70
CA HIS A 86 -13.58 -5.52 9.72
C HIS A 86 -13.24 -4.99 11.12
N GLN A 87 -14.09 -5.29 12.12
CA GLN A 87 -13.83 -4.86 13.50
C GLN A 87 -12.56 -5.52 14.07
N GLN A 88 -12.36 -6.82 13.85
CA GLN A 88 -11.16 -7.52 14.31
C GLN A 88 -9.91 -7.01 13.60
N ALA A 89 -10.02 -6.69 12.30
CA ALA A 89 -8.94 -6.09 11.54
C ALA A 89 -8.53 -4.73 12.13
N LEU A 90 -9.50 -3.90 12.51
CA LEU A 90 -9.25 -2.61 13.15
C LEU A 90 -8.58 -2.78 14.51
N ASP A 91 -9.12 -3.67 15.36
CA ASP A 91 -8.58 -3.93 16.70
C ASP A 91 -7.11 -4.36 16.64
N ILE A 92 -6.71 -5.14 15.63
CA ILE A 92 -5.31 -5.56 15.42
C ILE A 92 -4.41 -4.39 15.03
N LEU A 93 -4.89 -3.46 14.20
CA LEU A 93 -4.11 -2.28 13.79
C LEU A 93 -3.95 -1.28 14.93
N ASP A 94 -4.99 -1.11 15.73
CA ASP A 94 -5.07 -0.14 16.82
C ASP A 94 -4.47 -0.66 18.14
N MET A 95 -3.89 -1.87 18.13
CA MET A 95 -3.07 -2.35 19.24
C MET A 95 -1.97 -1.33 19.53
N GLU A 96 -2.11 -0.62 20.65
CA GLU A 96 -1.11 0.31 21.16
C GLU A 96 0.25 -0.42 21.17
N GLU A 97 1.28 0.29 20.70
CA GLU A 97 2.64 -0.24 20.81
C GLU A 97 2.88 -0.67 22.25
N PRO A 98 3.24 -1.94 22.50
CA PRO A 98 3.49 -2.38 23.86
C PRO A 98 4.58 -1.46 24.45
N ILE A 99 4.37 -0.99 25.68
CA ILE A 99 5.32 -0.13 26.42
C ILE A 99 6.75 -0.68 26.32
N ASN A 100 6.88 -2.00 26.23
CA ASN A 100 8.13 -2.72 26.03
C ASN A 100 8.89 -2.33 24.75
N LYS A 101 8.25 -1.95 23.64
CA LYS A 101 8.92 -1.46 22.43
C LYS A 101 9.58 -0.10 22.66
N ARG A 102 8.88 0.82 23.34
CA ARG A 102 9.41 2.13 23.75
C ARG A 102 10.55 2.00 24.76
N LEU A 103 10.51 1.00 25.63
CA LEU A 103 11.60 0.68 26.56
C LEU A 103 12.78 0.00 25.87
N PHE A 104 12.54 -0.89 24.90
CA PHE A 104 13.59 -1.54 24.11
C PHE A 104 14.34 -0.54 23.23
N GLU A 105 13.62 0.40 22.60
CA GLU A 105 14.23 1.52 21.85
C GLU A 105 14.96 2.53 22.75
N LYS A 106 14.54 2.68 24.03
CA LYS A 106 15.27 3.52 25.00
C LYS A 106 16.56 2.85 25.47
N CYS A 107 16.53 1.56 25.81
CA CYS A 107 17.73 0.82 26.23
C CYS A 107 18.79 0.72 25.12
N LEU A 108 18.40 0.65 23.85
CA LEU A 108 19.33 0.58 22.71
C LEU A 108 19.94 1.94 22.33
N LYS A 109 19.41 3.06 22.82
CA LYS A 109 19.94 4.41 22.54
C LYS A 109 21.00 4.86 23.54
N ASP A 110 21.02 4.30 24.74
CA ASP A 110 21.95 4.72 25.80
C ASP A 110 23.34 4.08 25.67
N GLU A 111 23.49 2.96 24.94
CA GLU A 111 24.80 2.31 24.76
C GLU A 111 25.12 2.02 23.28
N SER A 112 25.97 2.88 22.70
CA SER A 112 26.76 2.67 21.48
C SER A 112 26.05 2.67 20.11
N GLY A 113 26.73 3.29 19.13
CA GLY A 113 26.18 3.67 17.84
C GLY A 113 25.98 2.51 16.86
N GLY A 114 25.00 2.72 15.97
CA GLY A 114 24.93 2.05 14.67
C GLY A 114 24.67 0.54 14.70
N LEU A 115 23.64 0.08 15.41
CA LEU A 115 23.10 -1.26 15.21
C LEU A 115 21.89 -1.18 14.27
N ARG A 116 21.96 -1.90 13.14
CA ARG A 116 20.85 -2.02 12.18
C ARG A 116 19.60 -2.50 12.91
N ASP A 117 18.50 -1.81 12.68
CA ASP A 117 17.18 -2.20 13.19
C ASP A 117 16.86 -3.63 12.70
N PRO A 118 16.57 -4.61 13.59
CA PRO A 118 16.26 -5.99 13.18
C PRO A 118 15.00 -6.10 12.30
N SER A 119 14.27 -5.01 12.09
CA SER A 119 13.17 -4.91 11.12
C SER A 119 13.60 -4.50 9.71
N SER A 120 14.85 -4.07 9.49
CA SER A 120 15.34 -3.63 8.16
C SER A 120 15.59 -4.79 7.18
N ASP A 121 15.74 -6.02 7.70
CA ASP A 121 16.22 -7.17 6.93
C ASP A 121 15.11 -7.96 6.20
N TRP A 122 13.84 -7.57 6.34
CA TRP A 122 12.71 -8.27 5.71
C TRP A 122 12.40 -7.78 4.28
N GLU A 123 13.29 -6.95 3.70
CA GLU A 123 13.12 -6.28 2.38
C GLU A 123 11.92 -5.31 2.32
N VAL A 124 11.24 -5.06 3.44
CA VAL A 124 10.12 -4.11 3.52
C VAL A 124 10.62 -2.81 4.14
N SER A 125 10.56 -1.73 3.38
CA SER A 125 10.83 -0.38 3.90
C SER A 125 9.85 -0.03 5.04
N GLN A 126 10.37 0.51 6.15
CA GLN A 126 9.55 0.96 7.27
C GLN A 126 8.61 2.13 6.89
N SER A 127 8.96 2.95 5.89
CA SER A 127 8.06 4.02 5.44
C SER A 127 6.90 3.47 4.61
N SER A 128 7.16 2.48 3.75
CA SER A 128 6.13 1.87 2.89
C SER A 128 5.17 0.97 3.66
N ILE A 129 5.60 0.36 4.78
CA ILE A 129 4.68 -0.43 5.62
C ILE A 129 3.68 0.47 6.36
N LYS A 130 4.11 1.64 6.85
CA LYS A 130 3.23 2.58 7.57
C LYS A 130 2.18 3.19 6.64
N SER A 131 2.56 3.57 5.41
CA SER A 131 1.58 4.02 4.40
C SER A 131 0.56 2.91 4.09
N SER A 132 1.02 1.67 3.91
CA SER A 132 0.15 0.50 3.68
C SER A 132 -0.80 0.22 4.85
N ILE A 133 -0.34 0.39 6.09
CA ILE A 133 -1.19 0.26 7.29
C ILE A 133 -2.27 1.34 7.30
N CYS A 134 -1.93 2.60 7.04
CA CYS A 134 -2.89 3.70 6.97
C CYS A 134 -3.92 3.48 5.84
N LEU A 135 -3.48 3.01 4.67
CA LEU A 135 -4.36 2.64 3.57
C LEU A 135 -5.35 1.53 3.98
N LEU A 136 -4.86 0.45 4.60
CA LEU A 136 -5.72 -0.62 5.07
C LEU A 136 -6.69 -0.13 6.14
N ARG A 137 -6.25 0.73 7.07
CA ARG A 137 -7.12 1.36 8.07
C ARG A 137 -8.23 2.17 7.39
N GLY A 138 -7.89 2.93 6.35
CA GLY A 138 -8.88 3.65 5.55
C GLY A 138 -9.92 2.72 4.93
N LYS A 139 -9.49 1.62 4.31
CA LYS A 139 -10.39 0.60 3.73
C LYS A 139 -11.28 -0.09 4.77
N ILE A 140 -10.74 -0.33 5.97
CA ILE A 140 -11.52 -0.89 7.09
C ILE A 140 -12.59 0.11 7.53
N TYR A 141 -12.24 1.39 7.71
CA TYR A 141 -13.22 2.42 8.08
C TYR A 141 -14.29 2.63 7.00
N ASP A 142 -13.90 2.58 5.74
CA ASP A 142 -14.82 2.67 4.60
C ASP A 142 -15.81 1.51 4.60
N ALA A 143 -15.33 0.29 4.84
CA ALA A 143 -16.18 -0.90 5.00
C ALA A 143 -17.06 -0.89 6.27
N LEU A 144 -16.73 -0.05 7.25
CA LEU A 144 -17.51 0.18 8.48
C LEU A 144 -18.40 1.45 8.36
N ASP A 145 -18.58 1.99 7.14
CA ASP A 145 -19.36 3.19 6.85
C ASP A 145 -18.87 4.47 7.55
N ASN A 146 -17.62 4.48 8.04
CA ASN A 146 -17.01 5.63 8.70
C ASN A 146 -16.16 6.45 7.73
N ARG A 147 -16.84 7.18 6.84
CA ARG A 147 -16.23 7.95 5.74
C ARG A 147 -15.25 9.04 6.21
N THR A 148 -15.49 9.66 7.36
CA THR A 148 -14.62 10.73 7.87
C THR A 148 -13.26 10.17 8.33
N LEU A 149 -13.25 9.04 9.05
CA LEU A 149 -12.00 8.39 9.43
C LEU A 149 -11.31 7.70 8.25
N ALA A 150 -12.09 7.18 7.29
CA ALA A 150 -11.55 6.63 6.04
C ALA A 150 -10.76 7.69 5.26
N THR A 151 -11.37 8.86 5.01
CA THR A 151 -10.72 9.96 4.30
C THR A 151 -9.46 10.45 5.00
N TYR A 152 -9.51 10.63 6.33
CA TYR A 152 -8.32 10.99 7.10
C TYR A 152 -7.21 9.95 6.93
N SER A 153 -7.53 8.66 7.04
CA SER A 153 -6.55 7.57 6.93
C SER A 153 -5.93 7.49 5.53
N TYR A 154 -6.71 7.68 4.47
CA TYR A 154 -6.20 7.71 3.10
C TYR A 154 -5.30 8.94 2.84
N LYS A 155 -5.66 10.12 3.37
CA LYS A 155 -4.81 11.32 3.29
C LYS A 155 -3.46 11.09 3.97
N GLU A 156 -3.47 10.48 5.16
CA GLU A 156 -2.23 10.14 5.87
C GLU A 156 -1.39 9.09 5.14
N ALA A 157 -2.03 8.08 4.52
CA ALA A 157 -1.33 7.11 3.69
C ALA A 157 -0.57 7.77 2.52
N LEU A 158 -1.20 8.74 1.85
CA LEU A 158 -0.61 9.46 0.71
C LEU A 158 0.49 10.46 1.14
N LYS A 159 0.40 11.04 2.35
CA LYS A 159 1.48 11.85 2.92
C LYS A 159 2.72 11.03 3.27
N LEU A 160 2.53 9.79 3.70
CA LEU A 160 3.62 8.86 4.01
C LEU A 160 4.27 8.29 2.75
N ASP A 161 3.46 7.96 1.75
CA ASP A 161 3.91 7.45 0.46
C ASP A 161 3.13 8.12 -0.67
N VAL A 162 3.80 9.07 -1.33
CA VAL A 162 3.23 9.85 -2.43
C VAL A 162 2.90 8.96 -3.64
N TYR A 163 3.59 7.83 -3.80
CA TYR A 163 3.37 6.90 -4.91
C TYR A 163 2.17 5.98 -4.69
N CYS A 164 1.52 6.04 -3.53
CA CYS A 164 0.36 5.22 -3.19
C CYS A 164 -0.89 5.68 -3.97
N PHE A 165 -0.95 5.32 -5.25
CA PHE A 165 -2.05 5.67 -6.14
C PHE A 165 -3.39 5.10 -5.66
N GLU A 166 -3.41 3.94 -5.01
CA GLU A 166 -4.63 3.34 -4.49
C GLU A 166 -5.31 4.24 -3.43
N ALA A 167 -4.54 4.87 -2.54
CA ALA A 167 -5.09 5.84 -1.59
C ALA A 167 -5.67 7.08 -2.30
N PHE A 168 -4.96 7.58 -3.31
CA PHE A 168 -5.39 8.71 -4.13
C PHE A 168 -6.67 8.40 -4.92
N ASP A 169 -6.76 7.21 -5.50
CA ASP A 169 -7.93 6.77 -6.25
C ASP A 169 -9.15 6.62 -5.34
N LEU A 170 -9.02 6.03 -4.15
CA LEU A 170 -10.12 5.91 -3.19
C LEU A 170 -10.65 7.29 -2.73
N LEU A 171 -9.77 8.28 -2.55
CA LEU A 171 -10.18 9.65 -2.20
C LEU A 171 -10.97 10.34 -3.33
N THR A 172 -10.56 10.15 -4.59
CA THR A 172 -11.07 10.90 -5.74
C THR A 172 -12.24 10.21 -6.45
N SER A 173 -12.24 8.88 -6.52
CA SER A 173 -13.27 8.10 -7.23
C SER A 173 -14.59 7.99 -6.45
N HIS A 174 -14.53 7.87 -5.12
CA HIS A 174 -15.73 7.76 -4.28
C HIS A 174 -16.37 9.11 -3.94
N HIS A 175 -15.98 10.20 -4.62
CA HIS A 175 -16.36 11.58 -4.31
C HIS A 175 -16.14 11.94 -2.84
N MET A 176 -15.05 11.44 -2.24
CA MET A 176 -14.78 11.69 -0.82
C MET A 176 -14.32 13.13 -0.55
N LEU A 177 -13.87 13.82 -1.59
CA LEU A 177 -13.39 15.18 -1.56
C LEU A 177 -14.19 16.06 -2.51
N THR A 178 -14.34 17.33 -2.14
CA THR A 178 -14.76 18.41 -3.03
C THR A 178 -13.60 18.87 -3.91
N ALA A 179 -13.89 19.54 -5.02
CA ALA A 179 -12.84 20.07 -5.92
C ALA A 179 -11.84 21.01 -5.21
N GLN A 180 -12.29 21.72 -4.17
CA GLN A 180 -11.40 22.56 -3.36
C GLN A 180 -10.47 21.72 -2.47
N GLU A 181 -10.98 20.67 -1.84
CA GLU A 181 -10.20 19.76 -1.00
C GLU A 181 -9.22 18.91 -1.82
N GLU A 182 -9.56 18.57 -3.06
CA GLU A 182 -8.66 17.90 -4.00
C GLU A 182 -7.45 18.78 -4.32
N LYS A 183 -7.67 20.08 -4.54
CA LYS A 183 -6.58 21.04 -4.77
C LYS A 183 -5.73 21.22 -3.52
N GLU A 184 -6.35 21.37 -2.35
CA GLU A 184 -5.63 21.46 -1.07
C GLU A 184 -4.82 20.19 -0.78
N LEU A 185 -5.35 19.02 -1.13
CA LEU A 185 -4.65 17.75 -0.99
C LEU A 185 -3.33 17.78 -1.75
N LEU A 186 -3.35 18.15 -3.05
CA LEU A 186 -2.14 18.24 -3.87
C LEU A 186 -1.08 19.18 -3.29
N GLU A 187 -1.51 20.34 -2.76
CA GLU A 187 -0.63 21.31 -2.12
C GLU A 187 -0.06 20.81 -0.80
N SER A 188 -0.79 19.94 -0.09
CA SER A 188 -0.38 19.37 1.20
C SER A 188 0.63 18.21 1.09
N LEU A 189 0.75 17.59 -0.08
CA LEU A 189 1.65 16.45 -0.28
C LEU A 189 3.12 16.89 -0.26
N PRO A 190 4.03 16.08 0.32
CA PRO A 190 5.45 16.42 0.43
C PRO A 190 6.22 16.23 -0.90
N LEU A 191 5.67 16.72 -2.01
CA LEU A 191 6.23 16.61 -3.36
C LEU A 191 7.57 17.32 -3.51
N SER A 192 7.80 18.37 -2.73
CA SER A 192 9.04 19.17 -2.76
C SER A 192 10.29 18.44 -2.26
N LYS A 193 10.11 17.25 -1.65
CA LYS A 193 11.22 16.40 -1.19
C LYS A 193 11.75 15.47 -2.29
N LEU A 194 11.03 15.34 -3.41
CA LEU A 194 11.38 14.48 -4.54
C LEU A 194 12.35 15.20 -5.49
N CYS A 195 12.92 14.47 -6.44
CA CYS A 195 13.65 15.11 -7.53
C CYS A 195 12.68 15.87 -8.46
N THR A 196 13.21 16.81 -9.23
CA THR A 196 12.41 17.66 -10.11
C THR A 196 11.59 16.84 -11.12
N GLU A 197 12.18 15.79 -11.71
CA GLU A 197 11.47 14.97 -12.71
C GLU A 197 10.29 14.19 -12.10
N GLU A 198 10.50 13.56 -10.94
CA GLU A 198 9.44 12.81 -10.23
C GLU A 198 8.32 13.74 -9.74
N GLN A 199 8.69 14.93 -9.26
CA GLN A 199 7.73 15.95 -8.84
C GLN A 199 6.83 16.39 -10.01
N GLU A 200 7.41 16.67 -11.18
CA GLU A 200 6.66 17.05 -12.39
C GLU A 200 5.73 15.92 -12.85
N LEU A 201 6.24 14.69 -12.88
CA LEU A 201 5.48 13.50 -13.24
C LEU A 201 4.25 13.30 -12.34
N LEU A 202 4.46 13.26 -11.02
CA LEU A 202 3.37 13.00 -10.07
C LEU A 202 2.33 14.13 -10.06
N ARG A 203 2.76 15.39 -10.16
CA ARG A 203 1.85 16.53 -10.29
C ARG A 203 1.01 16.42 -11.56
N PHE A 204 1.66 16.15 -12.70
CA PHE A 204 0.95 15.98 -13.97
C PHE A 204 -0.09 14.87 -13.88
N LEU A 205 0.28 13.68 -13.39
CA LEU A 205 -0.62 12.53 -13.30
C LEU A 205 -1.82 12.79 -12.37
N PHE A 206 -1.58 13.34 -11.17
CA PHE A 206 -2.66 13.61 -10.22
C PHE A 206 -3.58 14.74 -10.70
N GLU A 207 -3.02 15.83 -11.24
CA GLU A 207 -3.83 16.91 -11.81
C GLU A 207 -4.65 16.41 -13.01
N ASN A 208 -4.06 15.56 -13.86
CA ASN A 208 -4.74 15.04 -15.05
C ASN A 208 -6.00 14.26 -14.65
N LYS A 209 -5.90 13.45 -13.58
CA LYS A 209 -7.00 12.65 -13.03
C LYS A 209 -8.05 13.48 -12.28
N LEU A 210 -7.69 14.62 -11.70
CA LEU A 210 -8.60 15.50 -10.96
C LEU A 210 -9.42 16.44 -11.85
N LYS A 211 -8.84 16.91 -12.97
CA LYS A 211 -9.45 17.92 -13.85
C LYS A 211 -10.59 17.39 -14.74
N LYS A 212 -11.40 16.43 -14.28
CA LYS A 212 -12.46 15.76 -15.09
C LYS A 212 -13.48 16.74 -15.70
N TYR A 213 -13.81 17.81 -14.98
CA TYR A 213 -14.82 18.79 -15.39
C TYR A 213 -14.27 20.05 -16.03
N ASN A 214 -12.95 20.18 -16.15
CA ASN A 214 -12.35 21.37 -16.76
C ASN A 214 -12.58 21.36 -18.28
N LYS A 215 -12.58 22.56 -18.89
CA LYS A 215 -12.61 22.68 -20.35
C LYS A 215 -11.44 21.89 -20.94
N PRO A 216 -11.63 21.13 -22.04
CA PRO A 216 -10.56 20.38 -22.66
C PRO A 216 -9.68 21.40 -23.37
N SER A 217 -8.56 21.77 -22.75
CA SER A 217 -7.44 22.41 -23.44
C SER A 217 -6.45 21.32 -23.85
N GLU A 218 -5.55 21.63 -24.80
CA GLU A 218 -4.37 20.80 -25.01
C GLU A 218 -3.72 20.55 -23.66
N THR A 219 -3.65 19.28 -23.25
CA THR A 219 -2.90 18.88 -22.07
C THR A 219 -1.45 19.24 -22.35
N ALA A 220 -0.96 20.31 -21.74
CA ALA A 220 0.46 20.64 -21.77
C ALA A 220 1.20 19.57 -20.97
N ILE A 221 1.63 18.52 -21.67
CA ILE A 221 2.45 17.46 -21.11
C ILE A 221 3.86 18.06 -20.98
N PRO A 222 4.47 18.05 -19.79
CA PRO A 222 5.86 18.49 -19.62
C PRO A 222 6.81 17.66 -20.51
N GLU A 223 7.84 18.29 -21.07
CA GLU A 223 8.84 17.61 -21.93
C GLU A 223 9.49 16.40 -21.21
N SER A 224 9.63 16.47 -19.89
CA SER A 224 10.16 15.40 -19.04
C SER A 224 9.33 14.11 -19.09
N VAL A 225 8.04 14.19 -19.48
CA VAL A 225 7.09 13.06 -19.49
C VAL A 225 6.36 12.89 -20.82
N GLU A 226 6.96 13.36 -21.92
CA GLU A 226 6.39 13.30 -23.27
C GLU A 226 5.93 11.89 -23.68
N GLY A 227 6.63 10.84 -23.21
CA GLY A 227 6.27 9.44 -23.46
C GLY A 227 4.89 9.02 -22.93
N LEU A 228 4.25 9.81 -22.06
CA LEU A 228 2.89 9.54 -21.57
C LEU A 228 1.78 10.03 -22.50
N GLN A 229 2.09 10.73 -23.59
CA GLN A 229 1.08 11.28 -24.49
C GLN A 229 0.19 10.22 -25.14
N GLU A 230 0.75 9.05 -25.44
CA GLU A 230 0.03 7.90 -26.03
C GLU A 230 -0.45 6.91 -24.96
N ASN A 231 -0.27 7.22 -23.67
CA ASN A 231 -0.72 6.34 -22.60
C ASN A 231 -2.26 6.33 -22.53
N LEU A 232 -2.84 5.14 -22.51
CA LEU A 232 -4.29 4.97 -22.52
C LEU A 232 -4.99 5.69 -21.35
N ASP A 233 -4.43 5.68 -20.14
CA ASP A 233 -5.05 6.34 -18.97
C ASP A 233 -5.08 7.87 -19.13
N VAL A 234 -4.04 8.44 -19.76
CA VAL A 234 -3.97 9.87 -20.06
C VAL A 234 -4.98 10.24 -21.15
N VAL A 235 -5.06 9.43 -22.20
CA VAL A 235 -6.01 9.62 -23.32
C VAL A 235 -7.45 9.47 -22.84
N VAL A 236 -7.74 8.49 -21.98
CA VAL A 236 -9.07 8.31 -21.37
C VAL A 236 -9.44 9.53 -20.52
N SER A 237 -8.50 10.06 -19.73
CA SER A 237 -8.75 11.29 -18.95
C SER A 237 -9.12 12.48 -19.84
N LEU A 238 -8.49 12.60 -21.02
CA LEU A 238 -8.83 13.63 -22.01
C LEU A 238 -10.20 13.37 -22.66
N ALA A 239 -10.50 12.11 -22.99
CA ALA A 239 -11.81 11.72 -23.52
C ALA A 239 -12.94 12.02 -22.52
N GLU A 240 -12.75 11.72 -21.23
CA GLU A 240 -13.70 12.07 -20.16
C GLU A 240 -13.97 13.58 -20.11
N ARG A 241 -12.94 14.43 -20.25
CA ARG A 241 -13.13 15.89 -20.32
C ARG A 241 -13.98 16.30 -21.52
N HIS A 242 -13.71 15.74 -22.71
CA HIS A 242 -14.55 16.00 -23.88
C HIS A 242 -15.99 15.53 -23.65
N TYR A 243 -16.18 14.38 -23.02
CA TYR A 243 -17.50 13.87 -22.68
C TYR A 243 -18.27 14.83 -21.75
N TYR A 244 -17.66 15.29 -20.66
CA TYR A 244 -18.30 16.24 -19.73
C TYR A 244 -18.55 17.63 -20.33
N ASN A 245 -17.77 18.03 -21.34
CA ASN A 245 -17.99 19.25 -22.11
C ASN A 245 -18.92 19.07 -23.32
N CYS A 246 -19.58 17.91 -23.46
CA CYS A 246 -20.52 17.57 -24.54
C CYS A 246 -19.89 17.46 -25.95
N ASP A 247 -18.58 17.30 -26.05
CA ASP A 247 -17.84 17.08 -27.31
C ASP A 247 -17.81 15.58 -27.67
N PHE A 248 -18.98 14.98 -27.86
CA PHE A 248 -19.12 13.53 -28.04
C PHE A 248 -18.37 12.98 -29.26
N LYS A 249 -18.22 13.79 -30.33
CA LYS A 249 -17.47 13.39 -31.54
C LYS A 249 -15.99 13.16 -31.24
N MET A 250 -15.37 14.07 -30.49
CA MET A 250 -13.96 13.97 -30.11
C MET A 250 -13.74 12.88 -29.07
N CYS A 251 -14.63 12.78 -28.07
CA CYS A 251 -14.62 11.68 -27.13
C CYS A 251 -14.65 10.32 -27.84
N TYR A 252 -15.60 10.11 -28.76
CA TYR A 252 -15.71 8.87 -29.52
C TYR A 252 -14.47 8.59 -30.36
N LYS A 253 -13.90 9.61 -31.01
CA LYS A 253 -12.66 9.48 -31.79
C LYS A 253 -11.49 9.01 -30.93
N LEU A 254 -11.37 9.51 -29.71
CA LEU A 254 -10.30 9.13 -28.78
C LEU A 254 -10.48 7.72 -28.21
N THR A 255 -11.72 7.23 -28.07
CA THR A 255 -12.01 5.91 -27.48
C THR A 255 -12.23 4.79 -28.51
N SER A 256 -12.17 5.09 -29.80
CA SER A 256 -12.41 4.13 -30.90
C SER A 256 -11.14 3.67 -31.63
N VAL A 257 -9.97 3.97 -31.05
CA VAL A 257 -8.64 3.48 -31.50
C VAL A 257 -8.37 2.12 -30.88
#